data_AF-A0A0D6LLC8-F1
#
_entry.id   AF-A0A0D6LLC8-F1
#
_cell.length_a   1.000
_cell.length_b   1.000
_cell.length_c   1.000
_cell.angle_alpha   90.00
_cell.angle_beta   90.00
_cell.angle_gamma   90.00
#
_symmetry.space_group_name_H-M   'P 1'
#
loop_
_entity.id
_entity.type
_entity.pdbx_description
1 polymer ?
#
loop_
_entity_poly.entity_id
_entity_poly.type
_entity_poly.pdbx_seq_one_letter_code
_entity_poly.pdbx_strand_id
1 'polypeptide(L)'
;MDGFRFWKQGYWANHLAGRRYHISALYVIDLQKFRQIAAGDRLRGQYQGLSSDPNSLSNLDQDLPNNMIHQVKIKSLPQEWLWCETWCDDASKSKAKTIDLCNNPMTKEPKLDSAIRIIPEWRDYDNEVKEVLKRAQQQTSTAAPSGHSEL
;
A
#
# COMPACT_ATOMS: atom_id res chain seq x y z
N MET A 1 16.03 4.47 13.63
CA MET A 1 15.32 3.66 12.61
C MET A 1 16.26 2.95 11.62
N ASP A 2 17.51 3.39 11.39
CA ASP A 2 18.37 2.77 10.37
C ASP A 2 18.65 1.26 10.56
N GLY A 3 18.63 0.75 11.79
CA GLY A 3 18.77 -0.69 12.06
C GLY A 3 17.65 -1.56 11.47
N PHE A 4 16.49 -0.99 11.16
CA PHE A 4 15.37 -1.70 10.53
C PHE A 4 15.36 -1.56 8.99
N ARG A 5 16.29 -0.79 8.41
CA ARG A 5 16.41 -0.61 6.95
C ARG A 5 17.21 -1.75 6.33
N PHE A 6 16.62 -2.95 6.31
CA PHE A 6 17.26 -4.16 5.82
C PHE A 6 17.78 -4.02 4.38
N TRP A 7 17.15 -3.19 3.55
CA TRP A 7 17.57 -2.95 2.16
C TRP A 7 18.90 -2.19 2.01
N LYS A 8 19.44 -1.62 3.10
CA LYS A 8 20.77 -1.00 3.12
C LYS A 8 21.90 -1.99 3.41
N GLN A 9 21.60 -3.28 3.62
CA GLN A 9 22.58 -4.30 3.98
C GLN A 9 22.41 -5.58 3.15
N GLY A 10 23.42 -6.45 3.18
CA GLY A 10 23.38 -7.80 2.63
C GLY A 10 22.97 -7.87 1.15
N TYR A 11 22.09 -8.83 0.84
CA TYR A 11 21.62 -9.09 -0.52
C TYR A 11 21.07 -7.84 -1.22
N TRP A 12 20.17 -7.11 -0.55
CA TRP A 12 19.50 -5.97 -1.16
C TRP A 12 20.44 -4.81 -1.48
N ALA A 13 21.40 -4.50 -0.61
CA ALA A 13 22.39 -3.46 -0.89
C ALA A 13 23.20 -3.77 -2.15
N ASN A 14 23.66 -5.02 -2.26
CA ASN A 14 24.43 -5.49 -3.42
C ASN A 14 23.58 -5.50 -4.69
N HIS A 15 22.37 -6.06 -4.61
CA HIS A 15 21.47 -6.19 -5.75
C HIS A 15 20.99 -4.85 -6.28
N LEU A 16 20.66 -3.90 -5.41
CA LEU A 16 20.17 -2.58 -5.81
C LEU A 16 21.27 -1.72 -6.48
N ALA A 17 22.54 -1.95 -6.16
CA ALA A 17 23.68 -1.26 -6.78
C ALA A 17 23.52 0.28 -6.80
N GLY A 18 23.14 0.86 -5.66
CA GLY A 18 22.90 2.30 -5.52
C GLY A 18 21.51 2.78 -5.95
N ARG A 19 20.65 1.91 -6.49
CA ARG A 19 19.23 2.22 -6.73
C ARG A 19 18.45 2.25 -5.42
N ARG A 20 17.34 2.98 -5.42
CA ARG A 20 16.42 3.03 -4.28
C ARG A 20 15.66 1.72 -4.14
N TYR A 21 15.33 1.35 -2.91
CA TYR A 21 14.32 0.33 -2.61
C TYR A 21 12.96 1.03 -2.54
N HIS A 22 12.04 0.64 -3.43
CA HIS A 22 10.73 1.28 -3.60
C HIS A 22 9.65 0.60 -2.76
N ILE A 23 8.63 1.36 -2.37
CA ILE A 23 7.50 0.89 -1.55
C ILE A 23 6.28 0.59 -2.44
N SER A 24 5.59 -0.52 -2.18
CA SER A 24 4.45 -0.99 -2.99
C SER A 24 3.10 -0.32 -2.65
N ALA A 25 3.03 0.48 -1.59
CA ALA A 25 1.78 1.12 -1.13
C ALA A 25 1.19 2.13 -2.14
N LEU A 26 2.03 2.78 -2.96
CA LEU A 26 1.59 3.71 -4.00
C LEU A 26 2.52 3.62 -5.22
N TYR A 27 1.93 3.41 -6.40
CA TYR A 27 2.67 3.39 -7.66
C TYR A 27 1.76 3.73 -8.84
N VAL A 28 2.38 4.05 -9.98
CA VAL A 28 1.69 4.32 -11.25
C VAL A 28 2.21 3.35 -12.30
N ILE A 29 1.29 2.76 -13.06
CA ILE A 29 1.62 1.90 -14.20
C ILE A 29 1.18 2.59 -15.49
N ASP A 30 2.14 2.92 -16.35
CA ASP A 30 1.85 3.18 -17.76
C ASP A 30 1.52 1.85 -18.44
N LEU A 31 0.23 1.54 -18.54
CA LEU A 31 -0.24 0.27 -19.09
C LEU A 31 0.15 0.07 -20.56
N GLN A 32 0.22 1.14 -21.36
CA GLN A 32 0.63 1.02 -22.76
C GLN A 32 2.09 0.62 -22.83
N LYS A 33 2.96 1.32 -22.09
CA LYS A 33 4.39 1.00 -22.04
C LYS A 33 4.66 -0.36 -21.41
N PHE A 34 3.95 -0.70 -20.33
CA PHE A 34 4.07 -1.96 -19.61
C PHE A 34 3.79 -3.15 -20.53
N ARG A 35 2.74 -3.06 -21.35
CA ARG A 35 2.44 -4.06 -22.40
C ARG A 35 3.49 -4.07 -23.52
N GLN A 36 3.89 -2.90 -24.01
CA GLN A 36 4.88 -2.78 -25.09
C GLN A 36 6.20 -3.49 -24.78
N ILE A 37 6.63 -3.49 -23.51
CA ILE A 37 7.89 -4.11 -23.08
C ILE A 37 7.71 -5.54 -22.50
N ALA A 38 6.49 -6.08 -22.55
CA ALA A 38 6.12 -7.37 -21.95
C ALA A 38 6.56 -7.48 -20.48
N ALA A 39 6.42 -6.41 -19.70
CA ALA A 39 6.87 -6.39 -18.30
C ALA A 39 6.15 -7.43 -17.45
N GLY A 40 4.86 -7.66 -17.70
CA GLY A 40 4.07 -8.66 -16.98
C GLY A 40 4.58 -10.08 -17.15
N ASP A 41 4.99 -10.47 -18.37
CA ASP A 41 5.55 -11.81 -18.61
C ASP A 41 6.90 -11.98 -17.91
N ARG A 42 7.74 -10.95 -17.93
CA ARG A 42 9.04 -10.96 -17.21
C ARG A 42 8.84 -11.10 -15.70
N LEU A 43 7.91 -10.34 -15.13
CA LEU A 43 7.58 -10.42 -13.70
C LEU A 43 7.06 -11.82 -13.33
N ARG A 44 6.17 -12.41 -14.13
CA ARG A 44 5.67 -13.77 -13.91
C ARG A 44 6.76 -14.83 -14.02
N GLY A 45 7.62 -14.72 -15.04
CA GLY A 45 8.75 -15.64 -15.22
C GLY A 45 9.73 -15.60 -14.04
N GLN A 46 10.07 -14.39 -13.57
CA GLN A 46 10.91 -14.23 -12.40
C GLN A 46 10.24 -14.77 -11.14
N TYR A 47 8.97 -14.47 -10.92
CA TYR A 47 8.20 -15.01 -9.81
C TYR A 47 8.24 -16.54 -9.79
N GLN A 48 7.98 -17.19 -10.93
CA GLN A 48 8.00 -18.65 -11.03
C GLN A 48 9.35 -19.26 -10.64
N GLY A 49 10.46 -18.58 -10.95
CA GLY A 49 11.80 -19.02 -10.58
C GLY A 49 12.13 -18.83 -9.10
N LEU A 50 11.56 -17.79 -8.46
CA LEU A 50 11.79 -17.48 -7.05
C LEU A 50 10.81 -18.20 -6.11
N SER A 51 9.60 -18.51 -6.57
CA SER A 51 8.51 -19.02 -5.74
C SER A 51 8.70 -20.45 -5.25
N SER A 52 9.71 -21.18 -5.76
CA SER A 52 10.05 -22.52 -5.28
C SER A 52 10.63 -22.51 -3.87
N ASP A 53 11.30 -21.42 -3.46
CA ASP A 53 11.77 -21.23 -2.09
C ASP A 53 10.82 -20.28 -1.34
N PRO A 54 10.14 -20.74 -0.27
CA PRO A 54 9.20 -19.92 0.48
C PRO A 54 9.85 -18.72 1.18
N ASN A 55 11.19 -18.69 1.32
CA ASN A 55 11.90 -17.60 1.97
C ASN A 55 12.41 -16.53 1.00
N SER A 56 12.24 -16.72 -0.31
CA SER A 56 12.83 -15.83 -1.33
C SER A 56 12.11 -14.49 -1.50
N LEU A 57 10.80 -14.43 -1.22
CA LEU A 57 9.98 -13.23 -1.42
C LEU A 57 9.14 -12.97 -0.17
N SER A 58 9.71 -12.23 0.79
CA SER A 58 9.03 -11.93 2.06
C SER A 58 7.78 -11.08 1.85
N ASN A 59 7.84 -10.09 0.95
CA ASN A 59 6.69 -9.28 0.54
C ASN A 59 6.65 -9.23 -1.00
N LEU A 60 5.97 -10.19 -1.63
CA LEU A 60 5.94 -10.37 -3.09
C LEU A 60 5.70 -9.07 -3.87
N ASP A 61 4.73 -8.28 -3.44
CA ASP A 61 4.29 -7.03 -4.07
C ASP A 61 5.38 -5.95 -4.10
N GLN A 62 6.27 -5.94 -3.10
CA GLN A 62 7.38 -4.99 -2.99
C GLN A 62 8.70 -5.59 -3.51
N ASP A 63 9.00 -6.83 -3.14
CA ASP A 63 10.26 -7.48 -3.43
C ASP A 63 10.39 -7.82 -4.92
N LEU A 64 9.33 -8.27 -5.59
CA LEU A 64 9.43 -8.64 -7.00
C LEU A 64 9.77 -7.44 -7.91
N PRO A 65 9.11 -6.27 -7.81
CA PRO A 65 9.53 -5.08 -8.56
C PRO A 65 10.96 -4.62 -8.23
N ASN A 66 11.34 -4.62 -6.95
CA ASN A 66 12.70 -4.24 -6.53
C ASN A 66 13.77 -5.23 -7.02
N ASN A 67 13.46 -6.53 -7.03
CA ASN A 67 14.33 -7.56 -7.59
C ASN A 67 14.49 -7.37 -9.11
N MET A 68 13.42 -6.98 -9.79
CA MET A 68 13.39 -6.79 -11.24
C MET A 68 13.85 -5.40 -11.70
N ILE A 69 14.35 -4.55 -10.81
CA ILE A 69 14.65 -3.12 -11.07
C ILE A 69 15.61 -2.87 -12.24
N HIS A 70 16.49 -3.82 -12.56
CA HIS A 70 17.43 -3.72 -13.69
C HIS A 70 16.80 -4.11 -15.03
N GLN A 71 15.76 -4.94 -15.01
CA GLN A 71 15.11 -5.50 -16.20
C GLN A 71 13.79 -4.80 -16.54
N VAL A 72 13.08 -4.33 -15.50
CA VAL A 72 11.87 -3.53 -15.56
C VAL A 72 12.15 -2.23 -14.81
N LYS A 73 12.44 -1.16 -15.57
CA LYS A 73 12.86 0.12 -15.01
C LYS A 73 11.75 0.74 -14.15
N ILE A 74 12.10 1.19 -12.95
CA ILE A 74 11.22 1.93 -12.05
C ILE A 74 11.61 3.41 -12.07
N LYS A 75 10.64 4.28 -12.38
CA LYS A 75 10.79 5.73 -12.20
C LYS A 75 10.41 6.09 -10.77
N SER A 76 11.33 6.72 -10.03
CA SER A 76 11.04 7.19 -8.67
C SER A 76 10.10 8.40 -8.69
N LEU A 77 9.03 8.33 -7.90
CA LEU A 77 8.20 9.49 -7.58
C LEU A 77 8.89 10.40 -6.55
N PRO A 78 8.58 11.71 -6.54
CA PRO A 78 8.98 12.61 -5.45
C PRO A 78 8.52 12.11 -4.07
N GLN A 79 9.30 12.38 -3.01
CA GLN A 79 9.03 11.88 -1.65
C GLN A 79 7.68 12.34 -1.08
N GLU A 80 7.22 13.53 -1.46
CA GLU A 80 5.92 14.08 -1.05
C GLU A 80 4.71 13.20 -1.42
N TRP A 81 4.87 12.27 -2.37
CA TRP A 81 3.80 11.36 -2.77
C TRP A 81 3.52 10.26 -1.75
N LEU A 82 4.43 9.97 -0.82
CA LEU A 82 4.19 8.93 0.18
C LEU A 82 4.86 9.32 1.50
N TRP A 83 4.04 9.62 2.49
CA TRP A 83 4.47 9.87 3.86
C TRP A 83 4.03 8.72 4.77
N CYS A 84 4.87 8.40 5.76
CA CYS A 84 4.57 7.40 6.78
C CYS A 84 5.32 7.78 8.05
N GLU A 85 4.63 7.74 9.20
CA GLU A 85 5.12 8.26 10.48
C GLU A 85 6.43 7.59 10.93
N THR A 86 6.55 6.29 10.71
CA THR A 86 7.71 5.50 11.16
C THR A 86 9.01 5.92 10.45
N TRP A 87 8.93 6.36 9.20
CA TRP A 87 10.10 6.48 8.32
C TRP A 87 10.35 7.89 7.78
N CYS A 88 9.37 8.79 7.88
CA CYS A 88 9.45 10.16 7.39
C CYS A 88 9.47 11.16 8.55
N ASP A 89 10.10 12.31 8.36
CA ASP A 89 10.12 13.36 9.38
C ASP A 89 8.72 14.00 9.52
N ASP A 90 8.31 14.33 10.75
CA ASP A 90 7.01 14.96 11.02
C ASP A 90 6.82 16.28 10.27
N ALA A 91 7.88 17.09 10.16
CA ALA A 91 7.84 18.35 9.41
C ALA A 91 7.47 18.15 7.92
N SER A 92 7.82 17.00 7.34
CA SER A 92 7.50 16.68 5.94
C SER A 92 6.03 16.31 5.72
N LYS A 93 5.27 16.00 6.77
CA LYS A 93 3.84 15.66 6.70
C LYS A 93 3.02 16.78 6.10
N SER A 94 3.39 18.04 6.36
CA SER A 94 2.75 19.23 5.78
C SER A 94 2.76 19.28 4.25
N LYS A 95 3.69 18.56 3.61
CA LYS A 95 3.82 18.46 2.15
C LYS A 95 3.30 17.14 1.59
N ALA A 96 2.84 16.23 2.45
CA ALA A 96 2.41 14.91 2.05
C ALA A 96 1.16 14.97 1.17
N LYS A 97 1.16 14.23 0.06
CA LYS A 97 0.01 14.05 -0.84
C LYS A 97 -0.80 12.81 -0.48
N THR A 98 -0.13 11.78 0.04
CA THR A 98 -0.78 10.60 0.62
C THR A 98 -0.04 10.16 1.87
N ILE A 99 -0.76 9.50 2.76
CA ILE A 99 -0.23 8.95 4.01
C ILE A 99 -0.48 7.44 4.01
N ASP A 100 0.59 6.65 4.10
CA ASP A 100 0.50 5.24 4.45
C ASP A 100 0.63 5.10 5.97
N LEU A 101 -0.33 4.39 6.58
CA LEU A 101 -0.32 4.09 8.01
C LEU A 101 0.64 2.92 8.29
N CYS A 102 1.90 3.01 7.84
CA CYS A 102 2.89 1.95 7.89
C CYS A 102 3.06 1.32 9.29
N ASN A 103 3.42 0.04 9.34
CA ASN A 103 3.65 -0.64 10.63
C ASN A 103 4.88 -0.04 11.33
N ASN A 104 4.79 0.15 12.64
CA ASN A 104 5.93 0.55 13.47
C ASN A 104 6.65 -0.70 13.99
N PRO A 105 7.96 -0.88 13.75
CA PRO A 105 8.68 -2.04 14.25
C PRO A 105 8.92 -2.01 15.77
N MET A 106 8.76 -0.85 16.41
CA MET A 106 8.99 -0.65 17.85
C MET A 106 7.71 -0.75 18.68
N THR A 107 6.54 -0.52 18.09
CA THR A 107 5.25 -0.48 18.79
C THR A 107 4.21 -1.31 18.06
N LYS A 108 3.20 -1.81 18.78
CA LYS A 108 2.08 -2.59 18.22
C LYS A 108 0.77 -1.80 18.26
N GLU A 109 0.83 -0.49 17.98
CA GLU A 109 -0.35 0.36 17.92
C GLU A 109 -1.32 -0.16 16.84
N PRO A 110 -2.61 -0.39 17.16
CA PRO A 110 -3.62 -0.74 16.17
C PRO A 110 -3.78 0.33 15.09
N LYS A 111 -4.08 -0.08 13.86
CA LYS A 111 -4.28 0.83 12.71
C LYS A 111 -5.41 1.85 12.93
N LEU A 112 -6.45 1.49 13.68
CA LEU A 112 -7.57 2.39 13.96
C LEU A 112 -7.14 3.55 14.86
N ASP A 113 -6.35 3.25 15.89
CA ASP A 113 -5.83 4.26 16.82
C ASP A 113 -4.86 5.19 16.10
N SER A 114 -3.95 4.62 15.30
CA SER A 114 -3.01 5.41 14.51
C SER A 114 -3.70 6.26 13.45
N ALA A 115 -4.74 5.76 12.78
CA ALA A 115 -5.52 6.53 11.82
C ALA A 115 -6.13 7.79 12.44
N ILE A 116 -6.80 7.63 13.59
CA ILE A 116 -7.44 8.73 14.32
C ILE A 116 -6.41 9.76 14.82
N ARG A 117 -5.25 9.30 15.29
CA ARG A 117 -4.18 10.15 15.83
C ARG A 117 -3.41 10.89 14.73
N ILE A 118 -3.13 10.21 13.62
CA ILE A 118 -2.30 10.73 12.52
C ILE A 118 -3.12 11.59 11.57
N ILE A 119 -4.37 11.27 11.30
CA ILE A 119 -5.18 11.92 10.26
C ILE A 119 -6.39 12.59 10.93
N PRO A 120 -6.34 13.90 11.20
CA PRO A 120 -7.41 14.62 11.92
C PRO A 120 -8.79 14.44 11.30
N GLU A 121 -8.88 14.44 9.97
CA GLU A 121 -10.10 14.31 9.20
C GLU A 121 -10.63 12.86 9.08
N TRP A 122 -9.92 11.86 9.63
CA TRP A 122 -10.32 10.45 9.51
C TRP A 122 -11.69 10.18 10.14
N ARG A 123 -11.97 10.81 11.29
CA ARG A 123 -13.25 10.67 11.99
C ARG A 123 -14.41 11.24 11.17
N ASP A 124 -14.16 12.30 10.42
CA ASP A 124 -15.19 12.96 9.62
C ASP A 124 -15.60 12.05 8.45
N TYR A 125 -14.63 11.47 7.74
CA TYR A 125 -14.91 10.50 6.68
C TYR A 125 -15.58 9.22 7.20
N ASP A 126 -15.13 8.68 8.34
CA ASP A 126 -15.76 7.51 8.95
C ASP A 126 -17.22 7.78 9.34
N ASN A 127 -17.51 8.97 9.88
CA ASN A 127 -18.87 9.39 10.18
C ASN A 127 -19.73 9.57 8.91
N GLU A 128 -19.16 10.15 7.84
CA GLU A 128 -19.85 10.30 6.56
C GLU A 128 -20.29 8.94 5.99
N VAL A 129 -19.38 7.95 5.99
CA VAL A 129 -19.69 6.58 5.55
C VAL A 129 -20.77 5.93 6.43
N LYS A 130 -20.69 6.09 7.76
CA LYS A 130 -21.69 5.57 8.69
C LYS A 130 -23.08 6.13 8.44
N GLU A 131 -23.20 7.43 8.15
CA GLU A 131 -24.48 8.05 7.83
C GLU A 131 -25.05 7.55 6.50
N VAL A 132 -24.20 7.34 5.49
CA VAL A 132 -24.63 6.72 4.22
C VAL A 132 -25.17 5.30 4.45
N LEU A 133 -24.46 4.48 5.24
CA LEU A 133 -24.89 3.11 5.55
C LEU A 133 -26.20 3.07 6.33
N LYS A 134 -26.37 3.97 7.31
CA LYS A 134 -27.60 4.09 8.09
C LYS A 134 -28.81 4.45 7.22
N ARG A 135 -28.65 5.39 6.28
CA ARG A 135 -29.70 5.76 5.33
C ARG A 135 -30.09 4.59 4.42
N ALA A 136 -29.11 3.84 3.93
CA ALA A 136 -29.36 2.66 3.09
C ALA A 136 -30.17 1.59 3.85
N GLN A 137 -29.85 1.34 5.12
CA GLN A 137 -30.58 0.38 5.97
C GLN A 137 -32.03 0.81 6.26
N GLN A 138 -32.27 2.12 6.40
CA GLN A 138 -33.64 2.66 6.60
C GLN A 138 -34.50 2.56 5.33
N GLN A 139 -33.89 2.68 4.15
CA GLN A 139 -34.59 2.52 2.87
C GLN A 139 -34.96 1.04 2.60
N THR A 140 -34.09 0.09 2.96
CA THR A 140 -34.40 -1.33 2.80
C THR A 140 -35.47 -1.82 3.78
N SER A 141 -35.52 -1.29 5.01
CA SER A 141 -36.56 -1.65 5.99
C SER A 141 -37.93 -1.06 5.66
N THR A 142 -37.99 0.09 4.99
CA THR A 142 -39.25 0.71 4.53
C THR A 142 -39.78 0.11 3.23
N ALA A 143 -38.95 -0.60 2.47
CA ALA A 143 -39.33 -1.29 1.23
C ALA A 143 -39.79 -2.75 1.43
N ALA A 144 -39.82 -3.27 2.66
CA ALA A 144 -40.40 -4.58 2.95
C ALA A 144 -41.92 -4.53 2.72
N PRO A 145 -42.54 -5.46 1.95
CA PRO A 145 -43.94 -5.36 1.60
C PRO A 145 -44.83 -5.50 2.85
N SER A 146 -45.75 -4.56 2.98
CA SER A 146 -46.94 -4.67 3.82
C SER A 146 -47.69 -5.96 3.51
N GLY A 147 -47.71 -6.87 4.48
CA GLY A 147 -48.68 -7.95 4.69
C GLY A 147 -49.34 -8.60 3.47
N HIS A 148 -48.93 -9.83 3.15
CA HIS A 148 -49.90 -10.83 2.71
C HIS A 148 -50.72 -11.26 3.94
N SER A 149 -51.89 -10.65 4.10
CA SER A 149 -52.99 -11.22 4.88
C SER A 149 -53.63 -12.29 4.00
N GLU A 150 -53.25 -13.56 4.18
CA GLU A 150 -54.01 -14.67 3.61
C GLU A 150 -55.21 -14.96 4.51
N LEU A 151 -56.40 -14.89 3.90
CA LEU A 151 -57.69 -15.38 4.39
C LEU A 151 -57.77 -16.90 4.19
#